data_AF-A0A8T5LSL8-F1
#
_entry.id   AF-A0A8T5LSL8-F1
#
_cell.length_a   1.000
_cell.length_b   1.000
_cell.length_c   1.000
_cell.angle_alpha   90.00
_cell.angle_beta   90.00
_cell.angle_gamma   90.00
#
_symmetry.space_group_name_H-M   'P 1'
#
loop_
_entity.id
_entity.type
_entity.pdbx_description
1 polymer ?
#
loop_
_entity_poly.entity_id
_entity_poly.type
_entity_poly.pdbx_seq_one_letter_code
_entity_poly.pdbx_strand_id
1 'polypeptide(L)'
;NKILVVIDDAYFGLVYKEGIYKESIFSELADLHENVLAVKLDGATKEDYVWGLRVGFVTFGIKGGTTSLYSALESKLSGAVRGNISNDSNLGQSLVFHAFSDPNYWNEKKEKFNILKKRFVKVEHVLKTHPEYKEAFTALPYNSGYFMCIKLKNKDAEAVRQVLLKSYDTGVIALGNILRLAFSATPFGQIEEMFDNIFKACKEA
;
A
#
# COMPACT_ATOMS: atom_id res chain seq x y z
N ASN A 1 27.08 -11.36 2.74
CA ASN A 1 26.21 -10.20 3.06
C ASN A 1 26.27 -9.91 4.56
N LYS A 2 26.24 -8.62 4.93
CA LYS A 2 26.14 -8.14 6.32
C LYS A 2 24.81 -7.43 6.59
N ILE A 3 24.11 -7.03 5.53
CA ILE A 3 22.82 -6.36 5.57
C ILE A 3 21.87 -7.09 4.63
N LEU A 4 20.67 -7.41 5.15
CA LEU A 4 19.54 -7.91 4.38
C LEU A 4 18.51 -6.78 4.31
N VAL A 5 18.12 -6.38 3.10
CA VAL A 5 17.09 -5.36 2.89
C VAL A 5 15.88 -6.02 2.25
N VAL A 6 14.79 -6.11 3.02
CA VAL A 6 13.50 -6.62 2.53
C VAL A 6 12.65 -5.43 2.10
N ILE A 7 12.23 -5.44 0.84
CA ILE A 7 11.44 -4.38 0.21
C ILE A 7 10.04 -4.92 -0.02
N ASP A 8 9.09 -4.46 0.78
CA ASP A 8 7.67 -4.75 0.61
C ASP A 8 7.07 -3.74 -0.38
N ASP A 9 6.89 -4.20 -1.62
CA ASP A 9 6.35 -3.43 -2.74
C ASP A 9 4.84 -3.63 -2.91
N ALA A 10 4.12 -3.97 -1.84
CA ALA A 10 2.67 -4.20 -1.92
C ALA A 10 1.85 -3.04 -2.52
N TYR A 11 2.37 -1.81 -2.60
CA TYR A 11 1.69 -0.66 -3.21
C TYR A 11 2.45 -0.09 -4.42
N PHE A 12 3.36 -0.86 -5.01
CA PHE A 12 4.14 -0.44 -6.17
C PHE A 12 3.24 0.04 -7.33
N GLY A 13 3.70 1.06 -8.06
CA GLY A 13 2.96 1.70 -9.15
C GLY A 13 1.83 2.65 -8.73
N LEU A 14 1.39 2.66 -7.47
CA LEU A 14 0.29 3.51 -6.99
C LEU A 14 0.77 4.88 -6.49
N VAL A 15 1.50 5.62 -7.34
CA VAL A 15 2.05 6.94 -7.02
C VAL A 15 1.24 8.05 -7.71
N TYR A 16 0.71 9.00 -6.94
CA TYR A 16 -0.24 10.00 -7.47
C TYR A 16 0.35 11.40 -7.64
N LYS A 17 1.36 11.76 -6.85
CA LYS A 17 2.04 13.07 -6.92
C LYS A 17 3.17 13.07 -7.92
N GLU A 18 3.41 14.24 -8.51
CA GLU A 18 4.59 14.51 -9.33
C GLU A 18 5.84 14.64 -8.46
N GLY A 19 7.01 14.38 -9.06
CA GLY A 19 8.30 14.47 -8.37
C GLY A 19 8.59 13.34 -7.37
N ILE A 20 7.74 12.31 -7.29
CA ILE A 20 7.96 11.13 -6.46
C ILE A 20 8.62 10.02 -7.27
N TYR A 21 9.61 9.34 -6.69
CA TYR A 21 10.29 8.19 -7.28
C TYR A 21 9.29 7.06 -7.55
N LYS A 22 9.31 6.50 -8.78
CA LYS A 22 8.29 5.54 -9.26
C LYS A 22 8.80 4.12 -9.45
N GLU A 23 10.12 3.94 -9.42
CA GLU A 23 10.72 2.61 -9.51
C GLU A 23 10.79 1.99 -8.11
N SER A 24 10.89 0.66 -8.07
CA SER A 24 11.15 -0.04 -6.82
C SER A 24 12.55 0.32 -6.35
N ILE A 25 12.71 0.65 -5.06
CA ILE A 25 14.05 0.86 -4.48
C ILE A 25 14.92 -0.41 -4.57
N PHE A 26 14.34 -1.57 -4.87
CA PHE A 26 15.09 -2.78 -5.20
C PHE A 26 16.11 -2.57 -6.32
N SER A 27 15.77 -1.80 -7.37
CA SER A 27 16.67 -1.61 -8.52
C SER A 27 18.00 -0.97 -8.12
N GLU A 28 17.95 0.05 -7.25
CA GLU A 28 19.12 0.75 -6.72
C GLU A 28 19.92 -0.13 -5.76
N LEU A 29 19.23 -0.96 -4.97
CA LEU A 29 19.84 -1.78 -3.92
C LEU A 29 20.43 -3.09 -4.45
N ALA A 30 19.90 -3.62 -5.55
CA ALA A 30 20.29 -4.92 -6.10
C ALA A 30 21.77 -4.97 -6.52
N ASP A 31 22.37 -3.85 -6.92
CA ASP A 31 23.79 -3.78 -7.30
C ASP A 31 24.61 -2.81 -6.42
N LEU A 32 24.08 -2.42 -5.25
CA LEU A 32 24.70 -1.41 -4.41
C LEU A 32 26.07 -1.85 -3.87
N HIS A 33 26.14 -3.01 -3.22
CA HIS A 33 27.35 -3.52 -2.57
C HIS A 33 27.28 -5.03 -2.33
N GLU A 34 28.43 -5.73 -2.39
CA GLU A 34 28.56 -7.18 -2.08
C GLU A 34 28.11 -7.57 -0.66
N ASN A 35 27.89 -6.60 0.23
CA ASN A 35 27.44 -6.81 1.60
C ASN A 35 25.94 -6.57 1.79
N VAL A 36 25.24 -6.12 0.76
CA VAL A 36 23.80 -5.81 0.77
C VAL A 36 23.08 -6.83 -0.10
N LEU A 37 22.26 -7.68 0.53
CA LEU A 37 21.32 -8.54 -0.18
C LEU A 37 19.96 -7.86 -0.20
N ALA A 38 19.49 -7.46 -1.37
CA ALA A 38 18.14 -6.93 -1.57
C ALA A 38 17.16 -8.08 -1.86
N VAL A 39 16.00 -8.04 -1.23
CA VAL A 39 14.91 -8.99 -1.44
C VAL A 39 13.63 -8.21 -1.72
N LYS A 40 13.16 -8.23 -2.96
CA LYS A 40 11.89 -7.64 -3.35
C LYS A 40 10.76 -8.62 -3.07
N LEU A 41 9.72 -8.12 -2.42
CA LEU A 41 8.44 -8.80 -2.22
C LEU A 41 7.35 -7.99 -2.91
N ASP A 42 6.86 -8.47 -4.04
CA ASP A 42 5.83 -7.83 -4.85
C ASP A 42 4.75 -8.84 -5.28
N GLY A 43 3.71 -8.39 -5.97
CA GLY A 43 2.69 -9.30 -6.45
C GLY A 43 1.37 -8.68 -6.87
N ALA A 44 0.54 -9.52 -7.47
CA ALA A 44 -0.72 -9.13 -8.08
C ALA A 44 -1.77 -8.60 -7.09
N THR A 45 -1.55 -8.81 -5.78
CA THR A 45 -2.51 -8.52 -4.71
C THR A 45 -3.10 -7.10 -4.78
N LYS A 46 -2.29 -6.05 -5.01
CA LYS A 46 -2.78 -4.66 -5.15
C LYS A 46 -2.40 -4.03 -6.48
N GLU A 47 -1.28 -4.45 -7.07
CA GLU A 47 -0.88 -3.99 -8.40
C GLU A 47 -1.94 -4.34 -9.45
N ASP A 48 -2.60 -5.50 -9.28
CA ASP A 48 -3.60 -6.03 -10.20
C ASP A 48 -4.96 -6.25 -9.54
N TYR A 49 -5.18 -5.69 -8.33
CA TYR A 49 -6.47 -5.66 -7.65
C TYR A 49 -7.10 -7.05 -7.40
N VAL A 50 -6.26 -8.07 -7.15
CA VAL A 50 -6.67 -9.46 -6.95
C VAL A 50 -6.24 -10.02 -5.60
N TRP A 51 -6.68 -9.37 -4.51
CA TRP A 51 -6.24 -9.69 -3.15
C TRP A 51 -6.38 -11.17 -2.76
N GLY A 52 -7.48 -11.79 -3.15
CA GLY A 52 -7.83 -13.16 -2.79
C GLY A 52 -7.12 -14.25 -3.60
N LEU A 53 -6.44 -13.91 -4.71
CA LEU A 53 -5.73 -14.91 -5.53
C LEU A 53 -4.43 -15.39 -4.91
N ARG A 54 -3.90 -14.63 -3.94
CA ARG A 54 -2.72 -14.97 -3.12
C ARG A 54 -1.41 -15.19 -3.89
N VAL A 55 -1.30 -14.62 -5.10
CA VAL A 55 -0.08 -14.70 -5.92
C VAL A 55 0.87 -13.54 -5.58
N GLY A 56 2.13 -13.89 -5.31
CA GLY A 56 3.22 -12.93 -5.11
C GLY A 56 4.56 -13.52 -5.53
N PHE A 57 5.59 -12.67 -5.56
CA PHE A 57 6.92 -13.01 -6.04
C PHE A 57 7.98 -12.59 -5.03
N VAL A 58 9.09 -13.32 -5.04
CA VAL A 58 10.29 -13.01 -4.26
C VAL A 58 11.45 -12.91 -5.23
N THR A 59 12.09 -11.75 -5.30
CA THR A 59 13.25 -11.51 -6.18
C THR A 59 14.48 -11.17 -5.34
N PHE A 60 15.60 -11.83 -5.61
CA PHE A 60 16.88 -11.60 -4.95
C PHE A 60 17.80 -10.75 -5.83
N GLY A 61 18.53 -9.80 -5.22
CA GLY A 61 19.54 -8.99 -5.91
C GLY A 61 20.73 -8.69 -4.99
N ILE A 62 21.93 -8.89 -5.50
CA ILE A 62 23.19 -8.57 -4.81
C ILE A 62 24.30 -8.27 -5.82
N LYS A 63 25.12 -7.25 -5.50
CA LYS A 63 26.28 -6.89 -6.32
C LYS A 63 27.23 -8.07 -6.47
N GLY A 64 27.58 -8.40 -7.71
CA GLY A 64 28.46 -9.52 -8.02
C GLY A 64 27.81 -10.90 -7.79
N GLY A 65 26.48 -10.97 -7.68
CA GLY A 65 25.76 -12.24 -7.52
C GLY A 65 26.02 -13.21 -8.66
N THR A 66 26.30 -14.47 -8.32
CA THR A 66 26.58 -15.55 -9.27
C THR A 66 25.37 -16.47 -9.44
N THR A 67 25.33 -17.24 -10.53
CA THR A 67 24.33 -18.30 -10.71
C THR A 67 24.30 -19.27 -9.53
N SER A 68 25.47 -19.69 -9.02
CA SER A 68 25.55 -20.59 -7.87
C SER A 68 24.93 -20.01 -6.59
N LEU A 69 25.10 -18.71 -6.35
CA LEU A 69 24.49 -18.01 -5.22
C LEU A 69 22.97 -17.97 -5.38
N TYR A 70 22.47 -17.55 -6.55
CA TYR A 70 21.04 -17.45 -6.79
C TYR A 70 20.34 -18.82 -6.75
N SER A 71 20.93 -19.86 -7.35
CA SER A 71 20.39 -21.22 -7.26
C SER A 71 20.34 -21.74 -5.82
N ALA A 72 21.29 -21.37 -4.96
CA ALA A 72 21.26 -21.73 -3.55
C ALA A 72 20.12 -21.00 -2.80
N LEU A 73 19.86 -19.73 -3.10
CA LEU A 73 18.75 -18.95 -2.53
C LEU A 73 17.40 -19.51 -2.99
N GLU A 74 17.24 -19.75 -4.29
CA GLU A 74 16.05 -20.38 -4.89
C GLU A 74 15.77 -21.73 -4.25
N SER A 75 16.79 -22.61 -4.15
CA SER A 75 16.63 -23.94 -3.54
C SER A 75 16.16 -23.87 -2.09
N LYS A 76 16.69 -22.91 -1.31
CA LYS A 76 16.27 -22.70 0.08
C LYS A 76 14.85 -22.15 0.17
N LEU A 77 14.49 -21.20 -0.69
CA LEU A 77 13.13 -20.65 -0.74
C LEU A 77 12.12 -21.73 -1.17
N SER A 78 12.42 -22.51 -2.21
CA SER A 78 11.59 -23.65 -2.63
C SER A 78 11.44 -24.68 -1.50
N GLY A 79 12.50 -24.97 -0.76
CA GLY A 79 12.44 -25.80 0.44
C GLY A 79 11.50 -25.26 1.51
N ALA A 80 11.56 -23.94 1.78
CA ALA A 80 10.67 -23.28 2.74
C ALA A 80 9.21 -23.30 2.27
N VAL A 81 8.94 -23.02 0.99
CA VAL A 81 7.60 -23.14 0.39
C VAL A 81 7.08 -24.56 0.53
N ARG A 82 7.89 -25.55 0.14
CA ARG A 82 7.51 -26.96 0.21
C ARG A 82 7.23 -27.42 1.64
N GLY A 83 8.07 -27.00 2.58
CA GLY A 83 7.97 -27.36 3.99
C GLY A 83 6.83 -26.66 4.75
N ASN A 84 6.26 -25.59 4.19
CA ASN A 84 5.21 -24.81 4.85
C ASN A 84 3.84 -24.98 4.16
N ILE A 85 3.75 -24.63 2.87
CA ILE A 85 2.48 -24.60 2.12
C ILE A 85 2.46 -25.59 0.95
N SER A 86 3.52 -26.37 0.77
CA SER A 86 3.75 -27.26 -0.38
C SER A 86 3.96 -26.53 -1.71
N ASN A 87 2.97 -25.74 -2.16
CA ASN A 87 2.96 -24.93 -3.37
C ASN A 87 1.91 -23.82 -3.25
N ASP A 88 1.98 -22.84 -4.15
CA ASP A 88 0.98 -21.76 -4.23
C ASP A 88 -0.23 -22.16 -5.09
N SER A 89 -1.33 -21.41 -4.99
CA SER A 89 -2.58 -21.65 -5.72
C SER A 89 -2.34 -21.68 -7.24
N ASN A 90 -2.47 -22.86 -7.84
CA ASN A 90 -2.33 -23.00 -9.29
C ASN A 90 -3.38 -22.17 -10.04
N LEU A 91 -4.64 -22.17 -9.57
CA LEU A 91 -5.69 -21.34 -10.16
C LEU A 91 -5.33 -19.85 -10.12
N GLY A 92 -4.84 -19.36 -8.98
CA GLY A 92 -4.43 -17.96 -8.83
C GLY A 92 -3.31 -17.61 -9.82
N GLN A 93 -2.27 -18.45 -9.89
CA GLN A 93 -1.15 -18.28 -10.80
C GLN A 93 -1.58 -18.28 -12.26
N SER A 94 -2.44 -19.23 -12.67
CA SER A 94 -2.95 -19.31 -14.05
C SER A 94 -3.77 -18.09 -14.43
N LEU A 95 -4.66 -17.61 -13.55
CA LEU A 95 -5.47 -16.43 -13.83
C LEU A 95 -4.60 -15.16 -13.96
N VAL A 96 -3.62 -14.99 -13.06
CA VAL A 96 -2.67 -13.87 -13.12
C VAL A 96 -1.83 -13.93 -14.40
N PHE A 97 -1.34 -15.11 -14.77
CA PHE A 97 -0.59 -15.32 -16.01
C PHE A 97 -1.40 -14.97 -17.26
N HIS A 98 -2.67 -15.41 -17.31
CA HIS A 98 -3.56 -15.07 -18.41
C HIS A 98 -3.85 -13.57 -18.46
N ALA A 99 -4.09 -12.93 -17.31
CA ALA A 99 -4.29 -11.48 -17.24
C ALA A 99 -3.07 -10.71 -17.75
N PHE A 100 -1.85 -11.12 -17.40
CA PHE A 100 -0.62 -10.46 -17.89
C PHE A 100 -0.41 -10.60 -19.39
N SER A 101 -1.01 -11.63 -20.00
CA SER A 101 -0.94 -11.87 -21.44
C SER A 101 -2.09 -11.23 -22.21
N ASP A 102 -3.07 -10.64 -21.52
CA ASP A 102 -4.21 -10.00 -22.16
C ASP A 102 -3.81 -8.64 -22.79
N PRO A 103 -4.11 -8.38 -24.07
CA PRO A 103 -3.81 -7.11 -24.71
C PRO A 103 -4.39 -5.87 -24.00
N ASN A 104 -5.48 -6.03 -23.23
CA ASN A 104 -6.15 -4.94 -22.52
C ASN A 104 -5.64 -4.72 -21.10
N TYR A 105 -4.75 -5.58 -20.58
CA TYR A 105 -4.23 -5.53 -19.21
C TYR A 105 -3.82 -4.11 -18.77
N TRP A 106 -3.01 -3.43 -19.60
CA TRP A 106 -2.53 -2.08 -19.28
C TRP A 106 -3.64 -1.02 -19.27
N ASN A 107 -4.64 -1.18 -20.14
CA ASN A 107 -5.79 -0.26 -20.20
C ASN A 107 -6.65 -0.39 -18.93
N GLU A 108 -6.96 -1.62 -18.52
CA GLU A 108 -7.72 -1.90 -17.31
C GLU A 108 -6.97 -1.44 -16.06
N LYS A 109 -5.68 -1.74 -15.97
CA LYS A 109 -4.82 -1.30 -14.85
C LYS A 109 -4.79 0.22 -14.73
N LYS A 110 -4.66 0.93 -15.85
CA LYS A 110 -4.73 2.40 -15.91
C LYS A 110 -6.09 2.94 -15.48
N GLU A 111 -7.18 2.29 -15.89
CA GLU A 111 -8.53 2.67 -15.46
C GLU A 111 -8.68 2.59 -13.95
N LYS A 112 -8.27 1.47 -13.33
CA LYS A 112 -8.37 1.29 -11.87
C LYS A 112 -7.45 2.24 -11.11
N PHE A 113 -6.23 2.47 -11.62
CA PHE A 113 -5.33 3.49 -11.07
C PHE A 113 -5.99 4.88 -11.06
N ASN A 114 -6.68 5.26 -12.15
CA ASN A 114 -7.34 6.56 -12.26
C ASN A 114 -8.50 6.72 -11.26
N ILE A 115 -9.20 5.65 -10.89
CA ILE A 115 -10.23 5.69 -9.84
C ILE A 115 -9.58 6.08 -8.50
N LEU A 116 -8.49 5.42 -8.13
CA LEU A 116 -7.77 5.72 -6.89
C LEU A 116 -7.15 7.11 -6.90
N LYS A 117 -6.54 7.51 -8.03
CA LYS A 117 -5.99 8.86 -8.19
C LYS A 117 -7.06 9.94 -8.03
N LYS A 118 -8.26 9.75 -8.59
CA LYS A 118 -9.39 10.69 -8.40
C LYS A 118 -9.75 10.84 -6.92
N ARG A 119 -9.80 9.74 -6.16
CA ARG A 119 -10.09 9.78 -4.72
C ARG A 119 -8.97 10.48 -3.95
N PHE A 120 -7.71 10.19 -4.26
CA PHE A 120 -6.56 10.89 -3.69
C PHE A 120 -6.64 12.41 -3.92
N VAL A 121 -6.92 12.85 -5.16
CA VAL A 121 -7.06 14.27 -5.48
C VAL A 121 -8.22 14.92 -4.71
N LYS A 122 -9.34 14.20 -4.52
CA LYS A 122 -10.45 14.69 -3.69
C LYS A 122 -10.02 14.88 -2.23
N VAL A 123 -9.21 13.99 -1.66
CA VAL A 123 -8.64 14.17 -0.32
C VAL A 123 -7.80 15.46 -0.25
N GLU A 124 -6.92 15.70 -1.23
CA GLU A 124 -6.12 16.94 -1.26
C GLU A 124 -6.99 18.18 -1.36
N HIS A 125 -8.04 18.14 -2.19
CA HIS A 125 -8.98 19.24 -2.33
C HIS A 125 -9.70 19.53 -1.01
N VAL A 126 -10.28 18.51 -0.36
CA VAL A 126 -11.00 18.64 0.92
C VAL A 126 -10.10 19.24 2.00
N LEU A 127 -8.88 18.72 2.18
CA LEU A 127 -7.96 19.25 3.18
C LEU A 127 -7.51 20.70 2.89
N LYS A 128 -7.57 21.13 1.63
CA LYS A 128 -7.26 22.51 1.23
C LYS A 128 -8.46 23.45 1.42
N THR A 129 -9.68 22.99 1.17
CA THR A 129 -10.89 23.80 1.29
C THR A 129 -11.38 23.97 2.73
N HIS A 130 -10.97 23.06 3.63
CA HIS A 130 -11.36 23.07 5.05
C HIS A 130 -10.15 23.29 5.98
N PRO A 131 -9.57 24.51 6.01
CA PRO A 131 -8.44 24.81 6.90
C PRO A 131 -8.79 24.65 8.38
N GLU A 132 -10.05 24.77 8.77
CA GLU A 132 -10.57 24.59 10.14
C GLU A 132 -10.31 23.18 10.69
N TYR A 133 -10.20 22.16 9.85
CA TYR A 133 -9.85 20.80 10.30
C TYR A 133 -8.50 20.75 11.03
N LYS A 134 -7.62 21.72 10.75
CA LYS A 134 -6.34 21.86 11.47
C LYS A 134 -6.52 22.13 12.95
N GLU A 135 -7.68 22.56 13.43
CA GLU A 135 -7.97 22.68 14.87
C GLU A 135 -7.99 21.32 15.56
N ALA A 136 -8.44 20.26 14.86
CA ALA A 136 -8.61 18.92 15.42
C ALA A 136 -7.48 17.96 15.05
N PHE A 137 -6.93 18.03 13.83
CA PHE A 137 -5.92 17.08 13.36
C PHE A 137 -4.99 17.67 12.30
N THR A 138 -3.96 16.93 11.92
CA THR A 138 -3.07 17.31 10.81
C THR A 138 -2.72 16.08 9.99
N ALA A 139 -2.80 16.19 8.66
CA ALA A 139 -2.37 15.13 7.75
C ALA A 139 -0.86 14.87 7.89
N LEU A 140 -0.48 13.61 8.05
CA LEU A 140 0.91 13.17 7.85
C LEU A 140 1.24 13.17 6.36
N PRO A 141 2.52 13.29 5.95
CA PRO A 141 2.89 13.26 4.54
C PRO A 141 2.36 12.03 3.80
N TYR A 142 1.73 12.25 2.64
CA TYR A 142 1.15 11.20 1.79
C TYR A 142 1.23 11.59 0.31
N ASN A 143 1.45 10.60 -0.54
CA ASN A 143 1.66 10.79 -1.98
C ASN A 143 1.28 9.56 -2.86
N SER A 144 0.95 8.43 -2.24
CA SER A 144 0.85 7.13 -2.91
C SER A 144 -0.02 6.14 -2.11
N GLY A 145 -0.23 4.95 -2.66
CA GLY A 145 -0.87 3.82 -2.00
C GLY A 145 -2.37 3.96 -1.82
N TYR A 146 -2.90 3.38 -0.75
CA TYR A 146 -4.35 3.31 -0.46
C TYR A 146 -4.79 4.18 0.71
N PHE A 147 -3.83 4.60 1.53
CA PHE A 147 -4.10 5.21 2.81
C PHE A 147 -3.45 6.57 2.92
N MET A 148 -4.06 7.41 3.73
CA MET A 148 -3.38 8.53 4.34
C MET A 148 -3.65 8.49 5.85
N CYS A 149 -2.83 9.19 6.61
CA CYS A 149 -2.95 9.24 8.05
C CYS A 149 -3.14 10.68 8.50
N ILE A 150 -4.00 10.87 9.50
CA ILE A 150 -4.12 12.13 10.22
C ILE A 150 -3.70 11.91 11.67
N LYS A 151 -2.92 12.85 12.21
CA LYS A 151 -2.55 12.89 13.62
C LYS A 151 -3.52 13.80 14.36
N LEU A 152 -4.21 13.27 15.36
CA LEU A 152 -5.14 14.04 16.17
C LEU A 152 -4.38 14.97 17.14
N LYS A 153 -4.98 16.13 17.43
CA LYS A 153 -4.47 17.09 18.40
C LYS A 153 -5.08 16.82 19.77
N ASN A 154 -4.26 16.43 20.74
CA ASN A 154 -4.65 16.28 22.16
C ASN A 154 -5.90 15.39 22.38
N LYS A 155 -6.11 14.39 21.52
CA LYS A 155 -7.24 13.44 21.61
C LYS A 155 -6.74 12.01 21.49
N ASP A 156 -7.44 11.10 22.16
CA ASP A 156 -7.26 9.66 21.98
C ASP A 156 -7.98 9.23 20.69
N ALA A 157 -7.24 8.59 19.78
CA ALA A 157 -7.79 8.19 18.49
C ALA A 157 -8.82 7.06 18.64
N GLU A 158 -8.71 6.22 19.66
CA GLU A 158 -9.70 5.17 19.90
C GLU A 158 -11.04 5.77 20.38
N ALA A 159 -11.00 6.71 21.32
CA ALA A 159 -12.21 7.44 21.75
C ALA A 159 -12.92 8.12 20.56
N VAL A 160 -12.17 8.81 19.70
CA VAL A 160 -12.72 9.43 18.48
C VAL A 160 -13.29 8.37 17.52
N ARG A 161 -12.58 7.25 17.31
CA ARG A 161 -13.05 6.15 16.46
C ARG A 161 -14.37 5.55 16.95
N GLN A 162 -14.56 5.43 18.26
CA GLN A 162 -15.80 4.93 18.85
C GLN A 162 -16.97 5.90 18.61
N VAL A 163 -16.74 7.21 18.75
CA VAL A 163 -17.75 8.23 18.41
C VAL A 163 -18.11 8.17 16.93
N LEU A 164 -17.11 8.03 16.05
CA LEU A 164 -17.32 7.90 14.61
C LEU A 164 -18.20 6.71 14.24
N LEU A 165 -17.99 5.56 14.86
CA LEU A 165 -18.84 4.39 14.64
C LEU A 165 -20.26 4.58 15.20
N LYS A 166 -20.38 5.14 16.41
CA LYS A 166 -21.67 5.25 17.09
C LYS A 166 -22.58 6.32 16.50
N SER A 167 -22.01 7.47 16.11
CA SER A 167 -22.78 8.68 15.78
C SER A 167 -22.74 9.03 14.29
N TYR A 168 -21.77 8.52 13.54
CA TYR A 168 -21.47 8.97 12.17
C TYR A 168 -21.39 7.86 11.12
N ASP A 169 -21.59 6.60 11.51
CA ASP A 169 -21.42 5.41 10.64
C ASP A 169 -20.09 5.44 9.84
N THR A 170 -19.04 5.97 10.47
CA THR A 170 -17.75 6.23 9.82
C THR A 170 -16.68 5.29 10.35
N GLY A 171 -16.30 4.29 9.55
CA GLY A 171 -15.28 3.32 9.90
C GLY A 171 -13.85 3.79 9.56
N VAL A 172 -13.00 3.93 10.58
CA VAL A 172 -11.56 4.23 10.43
C VAL A 172 -10.72 3.33 11.34
N ILE A 173 -9.39 3.32 11.16
CA ILE A 173 -8.47 2.56 12.01
C ILE A 173 -7.71 3.51 12.93
N ALA A 174 -7.78 3.29 14.25
CA ALA A 174 -6.98 3.99 15.24
C ALA A 174 -5.62 3.31 15.45
N LEU A 175 -4.56 4.11 15.46
CA LEU A 175 -3.17 3.70 15.65
C LEU A 175 -2.50 4.66 16.64
N GLY A 176 -2.66 4.43 17.94
CA GLY A 176 -2.22 5.38 18.96
C GLY A 176 -2.98 6.70 18.86
N ASN A 177 -2.30 7.81 18.54
CA ASN A 177 -2.92 9.12 18.31
C ASN A 177 -3.16 9.45 16.82
N ILE A 178 -3.10 8.45 15.95
CA ILE A 178 -3.26 8.58 14.50
C ILE A 178 -4.53 7.84 14.07
N LEU A 179 -5.28 8.43 13.13
CA LEU A 179 -6.30 7.73 12.37
C LEU A 179 -5.77 7.44 10.97
N ARG A 180 -5.81 6.16 10.56
CA ARG A 180 -5.50 5.73 9.19
C ARG A 180 -6.79 5.66 8.37
N LEU A 181 -6.83 6.43 7.30
CA LEU A 181 -7.99 6.62 6.43
C LEU A 181 -7.77 5.89 5.10
N ALA A 182 -8.72 5.05 4.70
CA ALA A 182 -8.65 4.25 3.48
C ALA A 182 -9.42 4.89 2.33
N PHE A 183 -8.85 5.93 1.72
CA PHE A 183 -9.46 6.54 0.53
C PHE A 183 -9.61 5.55 -0.64
N SER A 184 -8.87 4.44 -0.62
CA SER A 184 -9.06 3.33 -1.58
C SER A 184 -10.41 2.63 -1.47
N ALA A 185 -11.06 2.68 -0.30
CA ALA A 185 -12.35 2.03 -0.05
C ALA A 185 -13.51 3.04 0.09
N THR A 186 -13.21 4.30 0.40
CA THR A 186 -14.24 5.35 0.52
C THR A 186 -14.79 5.74 -0.87
N PRO A 187 -16.12 5.72 -1.07
CA PRO A 187 -16.74 6.26 -2.29
C PRO A 187 -16.34 7.72 -2.51
N PHE A 188 -16.13 8.13 -3.76
CA PHE A 188 -15.65 9.47 -4.09
C PHE A 188 -16.51 10.59 -3.46
N GLY A 189 -17.83 10.43 -3.48
CA GLY A 189 -18.78 11.40 -2.92
C GLY A 189 -18.79 11.48 -1.39
N GLN A 190 -18.28 10.46 -0.68
CA GLN A 190 -18.27 10.40 0.78
C GLN A 190 -16.93 10.83 1.40
N ILE A 191 -15.92 11.15 0.58
CA ILE A 191 -14.60 11.53 1.08
C ILE A 191 -14.67 12.79 1.95
N GLU A 192 -15.44 13.79 1.53
CA GLU A 192 -15.61 15.04 2.28
C GLU A 192 -16.35 14.81 3.60
N GLU A 193 -17.48 14.10 3.53
CA GLU A 193 -18.27 13.71 4.70
C GLU A 193 -17.45 12.92 5.73
N MET A 194 -16.56 12.02 5.28
CA MET A 194 -15.65 11.29 6.18
C MET A 194 -14.77 12.26 7.00
N PHE A 195 -14.21 13.30 6.39
CA PHE A 195 -13.39 14.28 7.11
C PHE A 195 -14.23 15.19 8.02
N ASP A 196 -15.42 15.59 7.58
CA ASP A 196 -16.37 16.34 8.41
C ASP A 196 -16.77 15.56 9.66
N ASN A 197 -17.06 14.27 9.50
CA ASN A 197 -17.41 13.38 10.61
C ASN A 197 -16.25 13.26 11.59
N ILE A 198 -15.02 13.07 11.09
CA ILE A 198 -13.81 13.07 11.93
C ILE A 198 -13.68 14.37 12.71
N PHE A 199 -13.84 15.51 12.04
CA PHE A 199 -13.72 16.81 12.68
C PHE A 199 -14.75 17.00 13.80
N LYS A 200 -16.01 16.65 13.56
CA LYS A 200 -17.08 16.73 14.57
C LYS A 200 -16.86 15.74 15.71
N ALA A 201 -16.50 14.49 15.40
CA ALA A 201 -16.19 13.48 16.41
C ALA A 201 -15.03 13.87 17.33
N CYS A 202 -14.02 14.58 16.80
CA CYS A 202 -12.93 15.11 17.63
C CYS A 202 -13.40 16.18 18.65
N LYS A 203 -14.50 16.88 18.37
CA LYS A 203 -15.09 17.89 19.28
C LYS A 203 -15.97 17.24 20.36
N GLU A 204 -16.55 16.08 20.05
CA GLU A 204 -17.43 15.34 20.96
C GLU A 204 -16.70 14.37 21.90
N ALA A 205 -15.61 13.77 21.42
CA ALA A 205 -14.80 12.81 22.17
C ALA A 205 -13.94 13.44 23.26
#